data_AF-A0AA37KB71-F1
#
_entry.id   AF-A0AA37KB71-F1
#
_cell.length_a   1.000
_cell.length_b   1.000
_cell.length_c   1.000
_cell.angle_alpha   90.00
_cell.angle_beta   90.00
_cell.angle_gamma   90.00
#
_symmetry.space_group_name_H-M   'P 1'
#
loop_
_entity.id
_entity.type
_entity.pdbx_description
1 polymer ?
#
loop_
_entity_poly.entity_id
_entity_poly.type
_entity_poly.pdbx_seq_one_letter_code
_entity_poly.pdbx_strand_id
1 'polypeptide(L)'
;MVLKAYTGFSDWQQVEHLNGNIHYQMFCEIMIDPSSPMTNFKIVRAIRNKIASRLDIDSLQKVLASHWKLYLDNLHVCMTDATCYESHMRFPTDMKLLWESIEWLYRHICGHCKKLGIRCPRNKYADVSESYLSYCKKRKRKSSRTRMLKRRMTRLLEKLIIQRDEIH
;
A
#
# COMPACT_ATOMS: atom_id res chain seq x y z
N MET A 1 -7.94 17.75 7.37
CA MET A 1 -7.72 17.90 8.83
C MET A 1 -6.39 17.23 9.14
N VAL A 2 -5.42 18.02 9.59
CA VAL A 2 -4.01 17.61 9.76
C VAL A 2 -3.89 16.42 10.71
N LEU A 3 -4.54 16.48 11.87
CA LEU A 3 -4.55 15.38 12.85
C LEU A 3 -5.04 14.05 12.25
N LYS A 4 -6.20 14.05 11.59
CA LYS A 4 -6.77 12.82 11.03
C LYS A 4 -5.88 12.19 9.95
N ALA A 5 -5.22 13.02 9.14
CA ALA A 5 -4.28 12.54 8.12
C ALA A 5 -3.00 11.97 8.75
N TYR A 6 -2.54 12.56 9.86
CA TYR A 6 -1.34 12.14 10.57
C TYR A 6 -1.54 10.86 11.40
N THR A 7 -2.70 10.70 12.03
CA THR A 7 -2.99 9.60 12.96
C THR A 7 -3.64 8.38 12.29
N GLY A 8 -4.31 8.57 11.15
CA GLY A 8 -5.08 7.51 10.50
C GLY A 8 -6.34 7.09 11.27
N PHE A 9 -6.76 7.87 12.28
CA PHE A 9 -7.91 7.51 13.13
C PHE A 9 -9.25 7.62 12.40
N SER A 10 -10.20 6.77 12.82
CA SER A 10 -11.61 6.94 12.46
C SER A 10 -12.18 8.23 13.06
N ASP A 11 -13.32 8.72 12.54
CA ASP A 11 -13.95 9.94 13.09
C ASP A 11 -14.33 9.78 14.57
N TRP A 12 -14.68 8.57 15.00
CA TRP A 12 -15.00 8.25 16.39
C TRP A 12 -13.75 8.29 17.28
N GLN A 13 -12.68 7.58 16.90
CA GLN A 13 -11.40 7.56 17.62
C GLN A 13 -10.80 8.97 17.73
N GLN A 14 -10.95 9.79 16.68
CA GLN A 14 -10.47 11.16 16.71
C GLN A 14 -11.16 12.00 17.80
N VAL A 15 -12.47 11.83 18.00
CA VAL A 15 -13.23 12.53 19.04
C VAL A 15 -12.91 11.98 20.43
N GLU A 16 -12.74 10.67 20.57
CA GLU A 16 -12.27 10.05 21.81
C GLU A 16 -10.92 10.62 22.26
N HIS A 17 -9.95 10.70 21.34
CA HIS A 17 -8.66 11.31 21.63
C HIS A 17 -8.76 12.82 21.89
N LEU A 18 -9.65 13.55 21.22
CA LEU A 18 -9.86 14.97 21.56
C LEU A 18 -10.41 15.13 22.99
N ASN A 19 -11.31 14.27 23.44
CA ASN A 19 -11.83 14.32 24.80
C ASN A 19 -10.76 13.99 25.86
N GLY A 20 -9.85 13.04 25.59
CA GLY A 20 -8.89 12.54 26.59
C GLY A 20 -7.45 13.07 26.47
N ASN A 21 -7.04 13.60 25.32
CA ASN A 21 -5.64 13.99 25.06
C ASN A 21 -5.47 15.51 25.01
N ILE A 22 -4.81 16.06 26.03
CA ILE A 22 -4.53 17.50 26.16
C ILE A 22 -3.69 18.03 24.99
N HIS A 23 -2.77 17.24 24.42
CA HIS A 23 -1.95 17.69 23.29
C HIS A 23 -2.79 17.91 22.03
N TYR A 24 -3.83 17.10 21.83
CA TYR A 24 -4.72 17.25 20.68
C TYR A 24 -5.64 18.45 20.85
N GLN A 25 -6.07 18.71 22.09
CA GLN A 25 -6.81 19.90 22.46
C GLN A 25 -6.00 21.18 22.22
N MET A 26 -4.75 21.22 22.72
CA MET A 26 -3.81 22.34 22.47
C MET A 26 -3.55 22.55 20.98
N PHE A 27 -3.30 21.48 20.21
CA PHE A 27 -3.07 21.57 18.77
C PHE A 27 -4.29 22.13 18.01
N CYS A 28 -5.50 21.75 18.43
CA CYS A 28 -6.74 22.26 17.84
C CYS A 28 -7.18 23.61 18.41
N GLU A 29 -6.46 24.14 19.40
CA GLU A 29 -6.83 25.33 20.16
C GLU A 29 -8.26 25.24 20.75
N ILE A 30 -8.63 24.07 21.24
CA ILE A 30 -9.91 23.82 21.94
C ILE A 30 -9.65 23.35 23.36
N MET A 31 -10.60 23.62 24.26
CA MET A 31 -10.60 23.09 25.62
C MET A 31 -11.94 22.37 25.84
N ILE A 32 -11.88 21.07 26.11
CA ILE A 32 -13.07 20.25 26.37
C ILE A 32 -13.10 19.96 27.87
N ASP A 33 -14.21 20.31 28.52
CA ASP A 33 -14.43 19.98 29.92
C ASP A 33 -14.53 18.44 30.08
N PRO A 34 -13.71 17.81 30.92
CA PRO A 34 -13.77 16.37 31.18
C PRO A 34 -15.13 15.89 31.71
N SER A 35 -15.88 16.76 32.42
CA SER A 35 -17.22 16.44 32.90
C SER A 35 -18.28 16.50 31.80
N SER A 36 -17.96 17.16 30.67
CA SER A 36 -18.87 17.39 29.55
C SER A 36 -18.22 17.02 28.20
N PRO A 37 -17.90 15.73 27.98
CA PRO A 37 -17.17 15.30 26.79
C PRO A 37 -17.98 15.46 25.51
N MET A 38 -17.29 15.60 24.38
CA MET A 38 -17.94 15.63 23.07
C MET A 38 -18.53 14.27 22.72
N THR A 39 -19.85 14.23 22.55
CA THR A 39 -20.60 13.00 22.20
C THR A 39 -20.85 12.85 20.69
N ASN A 40 -20.88 13.96 19.95
CA ASN A 40 -21.18 13.96 18.53
C ASN A 40 -19.94 13.65 17.68
N PHE A 41 -19.69 12.36 17.43
CA PHE A 41 -18.60 11.91 16.55
C PHE A 41 -18.71 12.38 15.08
N LYS A 42 -19.90 12.81 14.62
CA LYS A 42 -20.09 13.29 13.24
C LYS A 42 -19.56 14.71 13.01
N ILE A 43 -19.19 15.43 14.07
CA ILE A 43 -18.71 16.82 13.98
C ILE A 43 -17.45 16.94 13.11
N VAL A 44 -16.53 15.99 13.19
CA VAL A 44 -15.29 15.93 12.39
C VAL A 44 -15.62 15.88 10.89
N ARG A 45 -16.62 15.06 10.52
CA ARG A 45 -17.10 14.97 9.13
C ARG A 45 -17.82 16.25 8.70
N ALA A 46 -18.67 16.82 9.56
CA ALA A 46 -19.42 18.03 9.25
C ALA A 46 -18.49 19.24 9.00
N ILE A 47 -17.49 19.43 9.86
CA ILE A 47 -16.46 20.47 9.69
C ILE A 47 -15.71 20.26 8.37
N ARG A 48 -15.27 19.04 8.09
CA ARG A 48 -14.56 18.71 6.86
C ARG A 48 -15.38 19.05 5.60
N ASN A 49 -16.67 18.71 5.60
CA ASN A 49 -17.55 19.02 4.48
C ASN A 49 -17.78 20.52 4.31
N LYS A 50 -17.92 21.26 5.41
CA LYS A 50 -18.08 22.72 5.38
C LYS A 50 -16.81 23.44 4.91
N ILE A 51 -15.65 22.91 5.26
CA ILE A 51 -14.35 23.38 4.77
C ILE A 51 -14.22 23.07 3.27
N ALA A 52 -14.51 21.84 2.87
CA ALA A 52 -14.45 21.41 1.47
C ALA A 52 -15.38 22.22 0.55
N SER A 53 -16.58 22.59 1.00
CA SER A 53 -17.50 23.39 0.19
C SER A 53 -17.05 24.84 -0.01
N ARG A 54 -16.08 25.32 0.77
CA ARG A 54 -15.53 26.69 0.67
C ARG A 54 -14.15 26.73 0.03
N LEU A 55 -13.45 25.60 -0.05
CA LEU A 55 -12.12 25.49 -0.64
C LEU A 55 -12.23 25.05 -2.09
N ASP A 56 -12.04 25.99 -3.01
CA ASP A 56 -11.82 25.68 -4.42
C ASP A 56 -10.36 25.23 -4.63
N ILE A 57 -10.14 23.92 -4.52
CA ILE A 57 -8.83 23.30 -4.69
C ILE A 57 -8.31 23.51 -6.12
N ASP A 58 -9.18 23.47 -7.12
CA ASP A 58 -8.77 23.59 -8.53
C ASP A 58 -8.25 24.99 -8.84
N SER A 59 -8.93 26.02 -8.32
CA SER A 59 -8.46 27.41 -8.43
C SER A 59 -7.13 27.62 -7.70
N LEU A 60 -7.02 27.12 -6.46
CA LEU A 60 -5.78 27.23 -5.68
C LEU A 60 -4.61 26.51 -6.37
N GLN A 61 -4.85 25.31 -6.91
CA GLN A 61 -3.84 24.54 -7.63
C GLN A 61 -3.34 25.27 -8.88
N LYS A 62 -4.22 25.98 -9.61
CA LYS A 62 -3.78 26.80 -10.75
C LYS A 62 -2.85 27.93 -10.35
N VAL A 63 -3.15 28.62 -9.24
CA VAL A 63 -2.30 29.70 -8.71
C VAL A 63 -0.93 29.14 -8.30
N LEU A 64 -0.93 28.05 -7.53
CA LEU A 64 0.31 27.38 -7.12
C LEU A 64 1.10 26.88 -8.33
N ALA A 65 0.47 26.17 -9.26
CA ALA A 65 1.14 25.68 -10.46
C ALA A 65 1.77 26.82 -11.27
N SER A 66 1.09 27.97 -11.39
CA SER A 66 1.60 29.14 -12.11
C SER A 66 2.84 29.73 -11.44
N HIS A 67 2.80 29.89 -10.11
CA HIS A 67 3.93 30.41 -9.33
C HIS A 67 5.16 29.48 -9.37
N TRP A 68 4.92 28.17 -9.27
CA TRP A 68 5.99 27.17 -9.19
C TRP A 68 6.52 26.75 -10.57
N LYS A 69 5.84 27.11 -11.67
CA LYS A 69 6.20 26.74 -13.05
C LYS A 69 7.65 27.08 -13.41
N LEU A 70 8.16 28.22 -12.93
CA LEU A 70 9.52 28.69 -13.20
C LEU A 70 10.61 27.82 -12.56
N TYR A 71 10.27 27.03 -11.54
CA TYR A 71 11.19 26.18 -10.79
C TYR A 71 11.08 24.70 -11.18
N LEU A 72 10.32 24.36 -12.22
CA LEU A 72 10.06 22.98 -12.64
C LEU A 72 10.72 22.68 -13.99
N ASP A 73 11.72 21.80 -14.00
CA ASP A 73 12.49 21.46 -15.21
C ASP A 73 11.80 20.45 -16.16
N ASN A 74 10.71 19.78 -15.72
CA ASN A 74 10.08 18.69 -16.47
C ASN A 74 8.54 18.76 -16.52
N LEU A 75 7.98 19.84 -17.08
CA LEU A 75 6.52 20.08 -17.14
C LEU A 75 5.71 19.02 -17.93
N HIS A 76 6.38 18.23 -18.77
CA HIS A 76 5.76 17.16 -19.56
C HIS A 76 5.64 15.83 -18.78
N VAL A 77 6.29 15.73 -17.61
CA VAL A 77 6.29 14.53 -16.76
C VAL A 77 5.65 14.86 -15.42
N CYS A 78 4.55 14.20 -15.10
CA CYS A 78 4.03 14.21 -13.73
C CYS A 78 4.81 13.15 -12.93
N MET A 79 5.92 13.54 -12.30
CA MET A 79 6.61 12.69 -11.32
C MET A 79 5.97 12.92 -9.96
N THR A 80 5.35 11.87 -9.42
CA THR A 80 4.86 11.86 -8.03
C THR A 80 5.86 11.08 -7.20
N ASP A 81 6.17 11.58 -6.00
CA ASP A 81 7.11 10.91 -5.10
C ASP A 81 6.65 9.47 -4.81
N ALA A 82 7.57 8.53 -4.93
CA ALA A 82 7.28 7.10 -4.76
C ALA A 82 6.89 6.75 -3.31
N THR A 83 7.18 7.63 -2.35
CA THR A 83 6.79 7.47 -0.94
C THR A 83 5.29 7.71 -0.70
N CYS A 84 4.61 8.45 -1.60
CA CYS A 84 3.19 8.80 -1.47
C CYS A 84 2.24 7.69 -1.93
N TYR A 85 2.77 6.66 -2.61
CA TYR A 85 2.06 5.40 -2.81
C TYR A 85 2.55 4.44 -1.74
N GLU A 86 1.66 3.97 -0.86
CA GLU A 86 1.93 2.75 -0.11
C GLU A 86 2.30 1.66 -1.12
N SER A 87 3.57 1.29 -1.19
CA SER A 87 4.08 0.21 -2.03
C SER A 87 3.37 -1.12 -1.75
N HIS A 88 2.73 -1.22 -0.58
CA HIS A 88 1.95 -2.33 -0.07
C HIS A 88 0.45 -2.24 -0.39
N MET A 89 -0.10 -1.07 -0.71
CA MET A 89 -1.52 -0.92 -1.04
C MET A 89 -1.73 -1.21 -2.53
N ARG A 90 -1.76 -2.50 -2.86
CA ARG A 90 -1.97 -2.99 -4.23
C ARG A 90 -3.22 -3.84 -4.28
N PHE A 91 -4.04 -3.63 -5.33
CA PHE A 91 -5.19 -4.50 -5.57
C PHE A 91 -4.69 -5.93 -5.82
N PRO A 92 -5.14 -6.92 -5.01
CA PRO A 92 -4.74 -8.30 -5.16
C PRO A 92 -5.34 -8.84 -6.46
N THR A 93 -4.50 -9.50 -7.25
CA THR A 93 -4.94 -10.23 -8.45
C THR A 93 -4.41 -11.65 -8.32
N ASP A 94 -5.13 -12.64 -8.85
CA ASP A 94 -4.70 -14.05 -8.85
C ASP A 94 -3.21 -14.24 -9.16
N MET A 95 -2.71 -13.55 -10.19
CA MET A 95 -1.31 -13.68 -10.63
C MET A 95 -0.30 -13.12 -9.63
N LYS A 96 -0.68 -12.10 -8.85
CA LYS A 96 0.17 -11.53 -7.81
C LYS A 96 0.17 -12.42 -6.58
N LEU A 97 -1.03 -12.80 -6.10
CA LEU A 97 -1.18 -13.70 -4.96
C LEU A 97 -0.42 -15.02 -5.20
N LEU A 98 -0.58 -15.60 -6.38
CA LEU A 98 0.13 -16.81 -6.76
C LEU A 98 1.66 -16.63 -6.77
N TRP A 99 2.15 -15.48 -7.22
CA TRP A 99 3.59 -15.19 -7.19
C TRP A 99 4.10 -15.03 -5.77
N GLU A 100 3.39 -14.27 -4.93
CA GLU A 100 3.74 -14.02 -3.54
C GLU A 100 3.81 -15.33 -2.75
N SER A 101 2.86 -16.25 -2.96
CA SER A 101 2.89 -17.59 -2.36
C SER A 101 4.14 -18.39 -2.77
N ILE A 102 4.50 -18.38 -4.06
CA ILE A 102 5.69 -19.07 -4.58
C ILE A 102 6.97 -18.47 -4.01
N GLU A 103 7.08 -17.14 -4.02
CA GLU A 103 8.23 -16.41 -3.51
C GLU A 103 8.43 -16.66 -2.01
N TRP A 104 7.34 -16.63 -1.25
CA TRP A 104 7.35 -16.93 0.18
C TRP A 104 7.83 -18.36 0.45
N LEU A 105 7.24 -19.37 -0.22
CA LEU A 105 7.61 -20.78 -0.05
C LEU A 105 9.07 -21.03 -0.44
N TYR A 106 9.51 -20.50 -1.58
CA TYR A 106 10.88 -20.65 -2.04
C TYR A 106 11.90 -20.07 -1.05
N ARG A 107 11.65 -18.86 -0.52
CA ARG A 107 12.51 -18.23 0.50
C ARG A 107 12.58 -19.07 1.78
N HIS A 108 11.46 -19.63 2.22
CA HIS A 108 11.42 -20.52 3.39
C HIS A 108 12.22 -21.80 3.17
N ILE A 109 12.03 -22.48 2.03
CA ILE A 109 12.79 -23.69 1.68
C ILE A 109 14.29 -23.39 1.66
N CYS A 110 14.71 -22.32 0.98
CA CYS A 110 16.12 -21.93 0.94
C CYS A 110 16.66 -21.59 2.34
N GLY A 111 15.88 -20.90 3.17
CA GLY A 111 16.24 -20.59 4.55
C GLY A 111 16.39 -21.86 5.41
N HIS A 112 15.49 -22.82 5.29
CA HIS A 112 15.55 -24.10 6.00
C HIS A 112 16.76 -24.94 5.56
N CYS A 113 16.96 -25.11 4.25
CA CYS A 113 18.14 -25.80 3.72
C CYS A 113 19.44 -25.19 4.23
N LYS A 114 19.55 -23.85 4.26
CA LYS A 114 20.72 -23.16 4.81
C LYS A 114 20.94 -23.43 6.31
N LYS A 115 19.86 -23.45 7.10
CA LYS A 115 19.93 -23.75 8.55
C LYS A 115 20.33 -25.21 8.81
N LEU A 116 19.83 -26.14 8.02
CA LEU A 116 20.13 -27.57 8.13
C LEU A 116 21.47 -27.97 7.47
N GLY A 117 22.12 -27.07 6.74
CA GLY A 117 23.33 -27.37 5.97
C GLY A 117 23.08 -28.28 4.75
N ILE A 118 21.83 -28.40 4.30
CA ILE A 118 21.44 -29.26 3.18
C ILE A 118 21.43 -28.45 1.89
N ARG A 119 21.77 -29.09 0.77
CA ARG A 119 21.67 -28.49 -0.56
C ARG A 119 20.21 -28.18 -0.92
N CYS A 120 19.95 -26.96 -1.40
CA CYS A 120 18.61 -26.59 -1.86
C CYS A 120 18.11 -27.49 -3.00
N PRO A 121 16.86 -28.00 -2.92
CA PRO A 121 16.25 -28.79 -4.00
C PRO A 121 16.18 -28.02 -5.32
N ARG A 122 16.45 -28.72 -6.44
CA ARG A 122 16.44 -28.12 -7.77
C ARG A 122 15.01 -27.81 -8.23
N ASN A 123 14.74 -26.57 -8.61
CA ASN A 123 13.45 -26.13 -9.15
C ASN A 123 13.62 -25.10 -10.28
N LYS A 124 12.51 -24.67 -10.88
CA LYS A 124 12.47 -23.70 -11.99
C LYS A 124 12.19 -22.27 -11.51
N TYR A 125 12.47 -21.95 -10.25
CA TYR A 125 12.14 -20.64 -9.67
C TYR A 125 12.72 -19.48 -10.50
N ALA A 126 14.02 -19.54 -10.83
CA ALA A 126 14.69 -18.48 -11.60
C ALA A 126 14.02 -18.22 -12.97
N ASP A 127 13.77 -19.27 -13.75
CA ASP A 127 13.11 -19.20 -15.07
C ASP A 127 11.68 -18.63 -14.98
N VAL A 128 10.90 -19.06 -13.98
CA VAL A 128 9.55 -18.54 -13.77
C VAL A 128 9.58 -17.10 -13.26
N SER A 129 10.56 -16.73 -12.43
CA SER A 129 10.74 -15.37 -11.91
C SER A 129 11.02 -14.36 -13.01
N GLU A 130 11.90 -14.71 -13.94
CA GLU A 130 12.23 -13.87 -15.10
C GLU A 130 11.02 -13.72 -16.02
N SER A 131 10.30 -14.82 -16.25
CA SER A 131 9.06 -14.83 -17.03
C SER A 131 7.96 -13.97 -16.39
N TYR A 132 7.84 -14.00 -15.05
CA TYR A 132 6.91 -13.19 -14.29
C TYR A 132 7.28 -11.70 -14.34
N LEU A 133 8.55 -11.35 -14.15
CA LEU A 133 9.03 -9.97 -14.25
C LEU A 133 8.77 -9.40 -15.65
N SER A 134 9.06 -10.17 -16.70
CA SER A 134 8.76 -9.83 -18.09
C SER A 134 7.26 -9.59 -18.31
N TYR A 135 6.40 -10.40 -17.69
CA TYR A 135 4.95 -10.24 -17.75
C TYR A 135 4.45 -8.98 -17.00
N CYS A 136 5.03 -8.69 -15.83
CA CYS A 136 4.69 -7.51 -15.02
C CYS A 136 5.01 -6.20 -15.73
N LYS A 137 6.15 -6.12 -16.42
CA LYS A 137 6.60 -4.95 -17.20
C LYS A 137 5.72 -4.63 -18.42
N LYS A 138 4.81 -5.52 -18.85
CA LYS A 138 3.96 -5.27 -20.02
C LYS A 138 2.80 -4.32 -19.70
N ARG A 139 2.69 -3.25 -20.51
CA ARG A 139 1.56 -2.30 -20.49
C ARG A 139 0.21 -2.95 -20.81
N LYS A 140 0.17 -3.89 -21.76
CA LYS A 140 -1.02 -4.69 -22.12
C LYS A 140 -0.70 -6.19 -22.04
N ARG A 141 -1.59 -6.95 -21.39
CA ARG A 141 -1.40 -8.39 -21.11
C ARG A 141 -2.40 -9.21 -21.95
N LYS A 142 -1.88 -10.09 -22.80
CA LYS A 142 -2.71 -11.02 -23.59
C LYS A 142 -3.20 -12.16 -22.68
N SER A 143 -4.48 -12.50 -22.78
CA SER A 143 -5.13 -13.57 -21.99
C SER A 143 -4.41 -14.92 -22.14
N SER A 144 -3.95 -15.26 -23.34
CA SER A 144 -3.19 -16.49 -23.60
C SER A 144 -1.88 -16.55 -22.81
N ARG A 145 -1.14 -15.43 -22.75
CA ARG A 145 0.12 -15.34 -21.99
C ARG A 145 -0.13 -15.37 -20.49
N THR A 146 -1.21 -14.74 -20.01
CA THR A 146 -1.65 -14.83 -18.61
C THR A 146 -1.96 -16.28 -18.22
N ARG A 147 -2.74 -17.01 -19.04
CA ARG A 147 -3.07 -18.43 -18.80
C ARG A 147 -1.82 -19.31 -18.80
N MET A 148 -0.90 -19.10 -19.75
CA MET A 148 0.36 -19.84 -19.82
C MET A 148 1.20 -19.63 -18.55
N LEU A 149 1.36 -18.37 -18.12
CA LEU A 149 2.15 -18.06 -16.94
C LEU A 149 1.48 -18.57 -15.66
N LYS A 150 0.14 -18.46 -15.53
CA LYS A 150 -0.61 -19.03 -14.40
C LYS A 150 -0.33 -20.53 -14.25
N ARG A 151 -0.39 -21.29 -15.35
CA ARG A 151 -0.06 -22.73 -15.36
C ARG A 151 1.38 -23.02 -14.93
N ARG A 152 2.36 -22.24 -15.42
CA ARG A 152 3.76 -22.40 -15.03
C ARG A 152 3.98 -22.13 -13.54
N MET A 153 3.33 -21.11 -13.01
CA MET A 153 3.39 -20.74 -11.61
C MET A 153 2.72 -21.79 -10.73
N THR A 154 1.53 -22.29 -11.08
CA THR A 154 0.85 -23.36 -10.33
C THR A 154 1.71 -24.63 -10.24
N ARG A 155 2.30 -25.08 -11.36
CA ARG A 155 3.21 -26.25 -11.35
C ARG A 155 4.45 -26.04 -10.50
N LEU A 156 4.99 -24.82 -10.46
CA LEU A 156 6.12 -24.50 -9.59
C LEU A 156 5.68 -24.51 -8.13
N LEU A 157 4.52 -23.95 -7.80
CA LEU A 157 3.98 -23.95 -6.45
C LEU A 157 3.77 -25.37 -5.93
N GLU A 158 3.11 -26.23 -6.70
CA GLU A 158 2.93 -27.66 -6.38
C GLU A 158 4.28 -28.33 -6.10
N LYS A 159 5.28 -28.08 -6.95
CA LYS A 159 6.63 -28.62 -6.75
C LYS A 159 7.28 -28.10 -5.46
N LEU A 160 7.11 -26.82 -5.12
CA LEU A 160 7.67 -26.24 -3.89
C LEU A 160 7.00 -26.83 -2.64
N ILE A 161 5.69 -27.10 -2.69
CA ILE A 161 4.97 -27.74 -1.59
C ILE A 161 5.55 -29.14 -1.33
N ILE A 162 5.70 -29.95 -2.38
CA ILE A 162 6.31 -31.29 -2.27
C ILE A 162 7.74 -31.19 -1.69
N GLN A 163 8.56 -30.27 -2.21
CA GLN A 163 9.93 -30.08 -1.73
C GLN A 163 10.01 -29.65 -0.27
N ARG A 164 9.02 -28.87 0.19
CA ARG A 164 8.92 -28.45 1.58
C ARG A 164 8.57 -29.63 2.48
N ASP A 165 7.68 -30.51 2.04
CA ASP A 165 7.29 -31.71 2.78
C ASP A 165 8.40 -32.77 2.81
N GLU A 166 9.30 -32.80 1.82
CA GLU A 166 10.48 -33.68 1.83
C GLU A 166 11.60 -33.20 2.79
N ILE A 167 11.59 -31.92 3.19
CA ILE A 167 12.61 -31.33 4.09
C ILE A 167 12.18 -31.42 5.57
N HIS A 168 10.88 -31.59 5.83
CA HIS A 168 10.29 -31.73 7.16
C HIS A 168 10.08 -33.19 7.53
#